data_AF-A0A966XAF2-F1
#
_entry.id   AF-A0A966XAF2-F1
#
_cell.length_a   1.000
_cell.length_b   1.000
_cell.length_c   1.000
_cell.angle_alpha   90.00
_cell.angle_beta   90.00
_cell.angle_gamma   90.00
#
_symmetry.space_group_name_H-M   'P 1'
#
loop_
_entity.id
_entity.type
_entity.pdbx_description
1 polymer ?
#
loop_
_entity_poly.entity_id
_entity_poly.type
_entity_poly.pdbx_seq_one_letter_code
_entity_poly.pdbx_strand_id
1 'polypeptide(L)'
;MSERSLTPHPYPPDSDAPATPAALQAPPLLEVRGLQTHFATTDGLVKAVDGVDFAIRPGQTLGLVGESGCGKSVTALSIMRLIAAPAGRIAGGSIMFEGRDLVGISDAEMNTVRGARISMVFQEPMTSLNPLQRVGDQVAEAVRLHEKVSARDARDRAIEMFKAVGIPSPEQRHPRCPSVMARCRQDAPNLLPVGGQGAGAHLARCWLHES
;
A
#
# COMPACT_ATOMS: atom_id res chain seq x y z
N MET A 1 27.22 6.39 -11.30
CA MET A 1 26.22 5.88 -10.34
C MET A 1 25.43 7.08 -9.85
N SER A 2 24.21 7.26 -10.37
CA SER A 2 23.36 8.41 -9.99
C SER A 2 22.64 8.03 -8.70
N GLU A 3 23.01 8.66 -7.58
CA GLU A 3 22.26 8.59 -6.32
C GLU A 3 20.85 9.09 -6.58
N ARG A 4 19.88 8.17 -6.69
CA ARG A 4 18.46 8.52 -6.58
C ARG A 4 18.17 8.65 -5.10
N SER A 5 18.46 9.84 -4.55
CA SER A 5 17.92 10.28 -3.28
C SER A 5 16.41 10.13 -3.36
N LEU A 6 15.88 9.14 -2.66
CA LEU A 6 14.44 9.05 -2.46
C LEU A 6 14.08 10.15 -1.47
N THR A 7 13.85 11.34 -2.02
CA THR A 7 13.17 12.41 -1.32
C THR A 7 11.91 11.80 -0.70
N PRO A 8 11.70 11.93 0.62
CA PRO A 8 10.45 11.51 1.21
C PRO A 8 9.33 12.14 0.40
N HIS A 9 8.41 11.33 -0.12
CA HIS A 9 7.23 11.88 -0.76
C HIS A 9 6.58 12.76 0.32
N PRO A 10 6.50 14.09 0.13
CA PRO A 10 5.85 14.92 1.12
C PRO A 10 4.45 14.36 1.25
N TYR A 11 4.11 13.89 2.45
CA TYR A 11 2.71 13.74 2.81
C TYR A 11 2.11 15.11 2.53
N PRO A 12 1.10 15.23 1.64
CA PRO A 12 0.65 16.53 1.21
C PRO A 12 0.25 17.32 2.46
N PRO A 13 0.82 18.52 2.67
CA PRO A 13 0.23 19.45 3.61
C PRO A 13 -1.16 19.75 3.06
N ASP A 14 -2.18 19.43 3.85
CA ASP A 14 -3.60 19.69 3.62
C ASP A 14 -4.21 19.03 2.36
N SER A 15 -4.90 17.91 2.57
CA SER A 15 -5.63 17.12 1.57
C SER A 15 -6.81 17.84 0.89
N ASP A 16 -7.01 19.13 1.18
CA ASP A 16 -8.10 19.96 0.65
C ASP A 16 -7.62 20.98 -0.39
N ALA A 17 -6.33 21.01 -0.73
CA ALA A 17 -5.85 21.86 -1.82
C ALA A 17 -6.44 21.36 -3.16
N PRO A 18 -7.26 22.18 -3.86
CA PRO A 18 -7.82 21.77 -5.14
C PRO A 18 -6.68 21.49 -6.13
N ALA A 19 -6.84 20.44 -6.93
CA ALA A 19 -5.88 20.08 -7.96
C ALA A 19 -5.50 21.33 -8.79
N THR A 20 -4.21 21.63 -8.88
CA THR A 20 -3.70 22.78 -9.64
C THR A 20 -4.25 22.74 -11.07
N PRO A 21 -4.62 23.87 -11.70
CA PRO A 21 -5.20 23.89 -13.05
C PRO A 21 -4.39 23.14 -14.13
N ALA A 22 -3.06 23.07 -13.95
CA ALA A 22 -2.16 22.29 -14.81
C ALA A 22 -2.41 20.77 -14.73
N ALA A 23 -2.80 20.24 -13.57
CA ALA A 23 -3.12 18.82 -13.38
C ALA A 23 -4.41 18.41 -14.10
N LEU A 24 -5.31 19.35 -14.41
CA LEU A 24 -6.54 19.09 -15.17
C LEU A 24 -6.29 18.94 -16.68
N GLN A 25 -5.18 19.46 -17.19
CA GLN A 25 -4.81 19.40 -18.62
C GLN A 25 -3.89 18.22 -18.96
N ALA A 26 -3.29 17.57 -17.96
CA ALA A 26 -2.46 16.39 -18.18
C ALA A 26 -3.30 15.18 -18.63
N PRO A 27 -2.73 14.28 -19.46
CA PRO A 27 -3.37 13.00 -19.74
C PRO A 27 -3.59 12.22 -18.44
N PRO A 28 -4.65 11.39 -18.37
CA PRO A 28 -4.92 10.61 -17.17
C PRO A 28 -3.76 9.65 -16.87
N LEU A 29 -3.41 9.56 -15.59
CA LEU A 29 -2.42 8.60 -15.10
C LEU A 29 -2.98 7.19 -15.13
N LEU A 30 -4.24 7.04 -14.72
CA LEU A 30 -5.02 5.83 -14.81
C LEU A 30 -6.35 6.15 -15.51
N GLU A 31 -6.73 5.32 -16.48
CA GLU A 31 -8.00 5.42 -17.17
C GLU A 31 -8.62 4.02 -17.30
N VAL A 32 -9.83 3.88 -16.78
CA VAL A 32 -10.63 2.65 -16.79
C VAL A 32 -11.83 2.90 -17.70
N ARG A 33 -12.02 2.04 -18.69
CA ARG A 33 -13.13 2.14 -19.65
C ARG A 33 -13.87 0.82 -19.77
N GLY A 34 -15.19 0.86 -19.61
CA GLY A 34 -16.10 -0.27 -19.75
C GLY A 34 -15.67 -1.49 -18.93
N LEU A 35 -15.08 -1.29 -17.74
CA LEU A 35 -14.52 -2.40 -16.97
C LEU A 35 -15.62 -3.37 -16.56
N GLN A 36 -15.45 -4.64 -16.92
CA GLN A 36 -16.34 -5.72 -16.54
C GLN A 36 -15.55 -6.79 -15.81
N THR A 37 -16.01 -7.19 -14.63
CA THR A 37 -15.41 -8.25 -13.83
C THR A 37 -16.50 -9.17 -13.31
N HIS A 38 -16.49 -10.41 -13.81
CA HIS A 38 -17.54 -11.38 -13.55
C HIS A 38 -16.98 -12.60 -12.83
N PHE A 39 -17.82 -13.21 -12.00
CA PHE A 39 -17.53 -14.43 -11.27
C PHE A 39 -18.51 -15.53 -11.64
N ALA A 40 -18.01 -16.72 -11.96
CA ALA A 40 -18.83 -17.92 -12.08
C ALA A 40 -19.03 -18.53 -10.69
N THR A 41 -20.28 -18.65 -10.26
CA THR A 41 -20.69 -19.33 -9.03
C THR A 41 -21.59 -20.51 -9.37
N THR A 42 -21.92 -21.34 -8.37
CA THR A 42 -22.89 -22.43 -8.52
C THR A 42 -24.28 -21.94 -8.91
N ASP A 43 -24.62 -20.71 -8.51
CA ASP A 43 -25.94 -20.10 -8.73
C ASP A 43 -25.99 -19.27 -10.02
N GLY A 44 -24.88 -19.20 -10.77
CA GLY A 44 -24.79 -18.55 -12.07
C GLY A 44 -23.66 -17.53 -12.17
N LEU A 45 -23.79 -16.62 -13.14
CA LEU A 45 -22.80 -15.59 -13.40
C LEU A 45 -23.09 -14.34 -12.55
N VAL A 46 -22.20 -14.02 -11.62
CA VAL A 46 -22.25 -12.80 -10.82
C VAL A 46 -21.45 -11.70 -11.53
N LYS A 47 -22.12 -10.61 -11.90
CA LYS A 47 -21.47 -9.44 -12.50
C LYS A 47 -21.09 -8.42 -11.43
N ALA A 48 -19.94 -8.64 -10.79
CA ALA A 48 -19.52 -7.79 -9.68
C ALA A 48 -19.10 -6.37 -10.11
N VAL A 49 -18.63 -6.21 -11.35
CA VAL A 49 -18.41 -4.92 -12.01
C VAL A 49 -18.92 -5.08 -13.44
N ASP A 50 -19.79 -4.18 -13.92
CA ASP A 50 -20.42 -4.30 -15.25
C ASP A 50 -20.44 -2.93 -15.97
N GLY A 51 -19.32 -2.55 -16.58
CA GLY A 51 -19.23 -1.35 -17.43
C GLY A 51 -18.89 -0.08 -16.65
N VAL A 52 -17.89 -0.13 -15.77
CA VAL A 52 -17.44 1.06 -15.02
C VAL A 52 -16.41 1.87 -15.83
N ASP A 53 -16.61 3.18 -15.86
CA ASP A 53 -15.74 4.17 -16.51
C ASP A 53 -15.27 5.23 -15.50
N PHE A 54 -13.97 5.46 -15.41
CA PHE A 54 -13.41 6.62 -14.69
C PHE A 54 -11.95 6.87 -15.09
N ALA A 55 -11.47 8.07 -14.80
CA ALA A 55 -10.07 8.43 -14.98
C ALA A 55 -9.52 9.18 -13.77
N ILE A 56 -8.24 8.94 -13.45
CA ILE A 56 -7.50 9.59 -12.37
C ILE A 56 -6.30 10.30 -12.99
N ARG A 57 -6.23 11.61 -12.84
CA ARG A 57 -5.10 12.43 -13.29
C ARG A 57 -3.97 12.47 -12.26
N PRO A 58 -2.74 12.84 -12.65
CA PRO A 58 -1.66 13.03 -11.68
C PRO A 58 -2.06 14.01 -10.57
N GLY A 59 -1.80 13.62 -9.31
CA GLY A 59 -2.16 14.42 -8.13
C GLY A 59 -3.65 14.42 -7.76
N GLN A 60 -4.50 13.71 -8.51
CA GLN A 60 -5.92 13.60 -8.19
C GLN A 60 -6.19 12.45 -7.22
N THR A 61 -7.07 12.69 -6.24
CA THR A 61 -7.63 11.64 -5.40
C THR A 61 -9.04 11.31 -5.86
N LEU A 62 -9.33 10.02 -6.06
CA LEU A 62 -10.66 9.51 -6.36
C LEU A 62 -11.17 8.67 -5.18
N GLY A 63 -12.31 9.03 -4.63
CA GLY A 63 -13.04 8.23 -3.65
C GLY A 63 -14.14 7.41 -4.33
N LEU A 64 -14.13 6.08 -4.12
CA LEU A 64 -15.20 5.19 -4.57
C LEU A 64 -16.04 4.75 -3.37
N VAL A 65 -17.30 5.18 -3.33
CA VAL A 65 -18.23 4.94 -2.22
C VAL A 65 -19.45 4.15 -2.68
N GLY A 66 -20.07 3.41 -1.76
CA GLY A 66 -21.25 2.59 -2.03
C GLY A 66 -21.46 1.52 -0.97
N GLU A 67 -22.59 0.83 -1.03
CA GLU A 67 -22.98 -0.21 -0.07
C GLU A 67 -22.05 -1.44 -0.08
N SER A 68 -22.11 -2.25 0.98
CA SER A 68 -21.37 -3.52 1.01
C SER A 68 -21.76 -4.38 -0.20
N GLY A 69 -20.78 -4.97 -0.88
CA GLY A 69 -21.03 -5.82 -2.06
C GLY A 69 -21.21 -5.10 -3.40
N CYS A 70 -21.23 -3.76 -3.47
CA CYS A 70 -21.43 -3.05 -4.75
C CYS A 70 -20.24 -3.06 -5.73
N GLY A 71 -19.22 -3.91 -5.51
CA GLY A 71 -18.09 -4.06 -6.45
C GLY A 71 -16.89 -3.13 -6.23
N LYS A 72 -16.83 -2.33 -5.15
CA LYS A 72 -15.69 -1.43 -4.85
C LYS A 72 -14.35 -2.16 -4.78
N SER A 73 -14.28 -3.18 -3.92
CA SER A 73 -13.05 -3.98 -3.75
C SER A 73 -12.71 -4.74 -5.01
N VAL A 74 -13.72 -5.25 -5.73
CA VAL A 74 -13.53 -5.93 -7.01
C VAL A 74 -12.95 -4.97 -8.05
N THR A 75 -13.44 -3.73 -8.14
CA THR A 75 -12.89 -2.71 -9.04
C THR A 75 -11.40 -2.47 -8.77
N ALA A 76 -11.02 -2.29 -7.50
CA ALA A 76 -9.62 -2.09 -7.12
C ALA A 76 -8.74 -3.32 -7.43
N LEU A 77 -9.25 -4.53 -7.13
CA LEU A 77 -8.56 -5.79 -7.44
C LEU A 77 -8.42 -6.03 -8.95
N SER A 78 -9.40 -5.62 -9.76
CA SER A 78 -9.33 -5.72 -11.22
C SER A 78 -8.23 -4.85 -11.80
N ILE A 79 -8.07 -3.62 -11.31
CA ILE A 79 -6.95 -2.72 -11.69
C ILE A 79 -5.60 -3.36 -11.37
N MET A 80 -5.50 -3.97 -10.19
CA MET A 80 -4.29 -4.69 -9.78
C MET A 80 -4.15 -6.08 -10.43
N ARG A 81 -5.13 -6.54 -11.22
CA ARG A 81 -5.23 -7.91 -11.76
C ARG A 81 -5.09 -9.01 -10.71
N LEU A 82 -5.64 -8.78 -9.53
CA LEU A 82 -5.63 -9.71 -8.38
C LEU A 82 -6.99 -10.43 -8.20
N ILE A 83 -7.80 -10.50 -9.26
CA ILE A 83 -9.05 -11.25 -9.24
C ILE A 83 -8.75 -12.75 -9.14
N ALA A 84 -9.39 -13.42 -8.19
CA ALA A 84 -9.16 -14.84 -7.91
C ALA A 84 -9.65 -15.71 -9.09
N ALA A 85 -8.70 -16.35 -9.78
CA ALA A 85 -8.98 -17.34 -10.80
C ALA A 85 -9.16 -18.75 -10.19
N PRO A 86 -9.94 -19.66 -10.81
CA PRO A 86 -10.67 -19.50 -12.08
C PRO A 86 -12.07 -18.89 -11.92
N ALA A 87 -12.54 -18.70 -10.68
CA ALA A 87 -13.90 -18.25 -10.40
C ALA A 87 -14.18 -16.85 -10.97
N GLY A 88 -13.23 -15.92 -10.86
CA GLY A 88 -13.35 -14.55 -11.36
C GLY A 88 -12.49 -14.28 -12.58
N ARG A 89 -12.95 -13.37 -13.45
CA ARG A 89 -12.18 -12.85 -14.58
C ARG A 89 -12.58 -11.42 -14.93
N ILE A 90 -11.63 -10.68 -15.51
CA ILE A 90 -11.93 -9.45 -16.25
C ILE A 90 -12.60 -9.88 -17.56
N ALA A 91 -13.88 -9.61 -17.70
CA ALA A 91 -14.70 -10.07 -18.81
C ALA A 91 -14.68 -9.11 -20.02
N GLY A 92 -14.29 -7.85 -19.79
CA GLY A 92 -14.28 -6.80 -20.80
C GLY A 92 -13.76 -5.48 -20.25
N GLY A 93 -13.57 -4.52 -21.16
CA GLY A 93 -13.02 -3.19 -20.88
C GLY A 93 -11.49 -3.13 -20.94
N SER A 94 -10.96 -1.96 -20.63
CA SER A 94 -9.52 -1.67 -20.65
C SER A 94 -9.10 -0.90 -19.40
N ILE A 95 -7.84 -1.11 -18.96
CA ILE A 95 -7.25 -0.45 -17.80
C ILE A 95 -5.93 0.17 -18.25
N MET A 96 -5.95 1.45 -18.64
CA MET A 96 -4.78 2.16 -19.13
C MET A 96 -4.04 2.82 -17.97
N PHE A 97 -2.78 2.47 -17.76
CA PHE A 97 -1.88 3.14 -16.81
C PHE A 97 -0.66 3.67 -17.55
N GLU A 98 -0.42 4.98 -17.48
CA GLU A 98 0.66 5.65 -18.22
C GLU A 98 0.70 5.31 -19.72
N GLY A 99 -0.48 5.24 -20.35
CA GLY A 99 -0.62 4.92 -21.77
C GLY A 99 -0.45 3.44 -22.12
N ARG A 100 -0.31 2.55 -21.13
CA ARG A 100 -0.22 1.10 -21.32
C ARG A 100 -1.45 0.38 -20.79
N ASP A 101 -2.06 -0.50 -21.60
CA ASP A 101 -3.16 -1.35 -21.13
C ASP A 101 -2.63 -2.45 -20.20
N LEU A 102 -3.14 -2.53 -18.99
CA LEU A 102 -2.77 -3.52 -17.99
C LEU A 102 -3.50 -4.86 -18.20
N VAL A 103 -4.63 -4.90 -18.91
CA VAL A 103 -5.42 -6.14 -19.08
C VAL A 103 -4.64 -7.17 -19.90
N GLY A 104 -3.99 -6.74 -20.99
CA GLY A 104 -3.33 -7.62 -21.95
C GLY A 104 -1.87 -7.98 -21.66
N ILE A 105 -1.25 -7.43 -20.63
CA ILE A 105 0.19 -7.66 -20.38
C ILE A 105 0.44 -9.02 -19.71
N SER A 106 1.66 -9.53 -19.80
CA SER A 106 2.05 -10.74 -19.08
C SER A 106 2.12 -10.53 -17.56
N ASP A 107 2.08 -11.61 -16.79
CA ASP A 107 2.24 -11.52 -15.32
C ASP A 107 3.62 -10.98 -14.92
N ALA A 108 4.66 -11.31 -15.70
CA ALA A 108 6.00 -10.78 -15.48
C ALA A 108 6.04 -9.25 -15.63
N GLU A 109 5.35 -8.71 -16.64
CA GLU A 109 5.23 -7.27 -16.85
C GLU A 109 4.35 -6.63 -15.76
N MET A 110 3.25 -7.28 -15.38
CA MET A 110 2.39 -6.80 -14.29
C MET A 110 3.14 -6.72 -12.96
N ASN A 111 4.09 -7.62 -12.70
CA ASN A 111 4.95 -7.58 -11.51
C ASN A 111 5.93 -6.38 -11.51
N THR A 112 6.20 -5.76 -12.66
CA THR A 112 6.96 -4.50 -12.70
C THR A 112 6.09 -3.28 -12.38
N VAL A 113 4.76 -3.41 -12.50
CA VAL A 113 3.78 -2.37 -12.17
C VAL A 113 3.40 -2.43 -10.70
N ARG A 114 3.07 -3.62 -10.21
CA ARG A 114 2.69 -3.86 -8.80
C ARG A 114 3.87 -3.55 -7.87
N GLY A 115 3.59 -2.87 -6.76
CA GLY A 115 4.58 -2.53 -5.74
C GLY A 115 5.49 -1.35 -6.10
N ALA A 116 5.96 -1.29 -7.35
CA ALA A 116 6.87 -0.24 -7.82
C ALA A 116 6.15 1.00 -8.38
N ARG A 117 5.04 0.82 -9.11
CA ARG A 117 4.29 1.92 -9.75
C ARG A 117 2.89 2.09 -9.18
N ILE A 118 2.23 0.97 -8.86
CA ILE A 118 0.91 0.93 -8.21
C ILE A 118 1.01 0.04 -6.99
N SER A 119 0.64 0.59 -5.83
CA SER A 119 0.65 -0.13 -4.55
C SER A 119 -0.76 -0.14 -3.96
N MET A 120 -1.08 -1.24 -3.28
CA MET A 120 -2.37 -1.43 -2.63
C MET A 120 -2.15 -1.63 -1.14
N VAL A 121 -2.96 -0.96 -0.32
CA VAL A 121 -3.03 -1.17 1.13
C VAL A 121 -4.37 -1.85 1.41
N PHE A 122 -4.33 -3.05 1.98
CA PHE A 122 -5.53 -3.83 2.28
C PHE A 122 -6.21 -3.33 3.57
N GLN A 123 -7.53 -3.46 3.63
CA GLN A 123 -8.35 -3.04 4.78
C GLN A 123 -7.93 -3.75 6.08
N GLU A 124 -7.51 -5.01 5.98
CA GLU A 124 -6.95 -5.78 7.09
C GLU A 124 -5.43 -5.93 6.91
N PRO A 125 -4.61 -4.99 7.40
CA PRO A 125 -3.17 -5.01 7.12
C PRO A 125 -2.47 -6.27 7.66
N MET A 126 -3.02 -6.89 8.71
CA MET A 126 -2.47 -8.10 9.31
C MET A 126 -2.60 -9.34 8.42
N THR A 127 -3.60 -9.40 7.53
CA THR A 127 -3.76 -10.54 6.61
C THR A 127 -2.77 -10.49 5.45
N SER A 128 -2.16 -9.33 5.19
CA SER A 128 -1.13 -9.14 4.17
C SER A 128 0.30 -9.38 4.65
N LEU A 129 0.51 -9.53 5.97
CA LEU A 129 1.83 -9.80 6.55
C LEU A 129 1.94 -11.26 6.96
N ASN A 130 3.10 -11.87 6.67
CA ASN A 130 3.44 -13.17 7.21
C ASN A 130 3.78 -13.05 8.71
N PRO A 131 3.00 -13.65 9.62
CA PRO A 131 3.19 -13.49 11.06
C PRO A 131 4.48 -14.15 11.57
N LEU A 132 5.08 -15.05 10.79
CA LEU A 132 6.31 -15.76 11.12
C LEU A 132 7.58 -15.06 10.63
N GLN A 133 7.43 -13.99 9.82
CA GLN A 133 8.55 -13.21 9.32
C GLN A 133 8.65 -11.87 10.03
N ARG A 134 9.87 -11.33 10.12
CA ARG A 134 10.09 -10.01 10.71
C ARG A 134 9.48 -8.94 9.81
N VAL A 135 8.87 -7.90 10.40
CA VAL A 135 8.21 -6.83 9.65
C VAL A 135 9.22 -6.10 8.78
N GLY A 136 10.42 -5.84 9.30
CA GLY A 136 11.48 -5.19 8.53
C GLY A 136 11.97 -6.04 7.35
N ASP A 137 12.04 -7.36 7.52
CA ASP A 137 12.47 -8.26 6.44
C ASP A 137 11.44 -8.29 5.31
N GLN A 138 10.13 -8.27 5.61
CA GLN A 138 9.07 -8.22 4.60
C GLN A 138 9.07 -6.92 3.81
N VAL A 139 9.36 -5.78 4.46
CA VAL A 139 9.49 -4.48 3.78
C VAL A 139 10.79 -4.43 2.96
N ALA A 140 11.90 -4.91 3.50
CA ALA A 140 13.18 -4.99 2.80
C ALA A 140 13.12 -5.94 1.59
N GLU A 141 12.35 -7.03 1.67
CA GLU A 141 12.13 -7.96 0.56
C GLU A 141 11.47 -7.25 -0.63
N ALA A 142 10.41 -6.48 -0.39
CA ALA A 142 9.78 -5.67 -1.44
C ALA A 142 10.78 -4.69 -2.09
N VAL A 143 11.60 -4.00 -1.29
CA VAL A 143 12.65 -3.11 -1.80
C VAL A 143 13.65 -3.88 -2.68
N ARG A 144 14.11 -5.06 -2.25
CA ARG A 144 15.06 -5.88 -3.02
C ARG A 144 14.49 -6.35 -4.34
N LEU A 145 13.22 -6.78 -4.35
CA LEU A 145 12.54 -7.29 -5.52
C LEU A 145 12.39 -6.20 -6.60
N HIS A 146 12.17 -4.96 -6.21
CA HIS A 146 11.89 -3.87 -7.16
C HIS A 146 13.08 -2.95 -7.46
N GLU A 147 14.02 -2.76 -6.53
CA GLU A 147 15.11 -1.79 -6.67
C GLU A 147 16.49 -2.43 -6.96
N LYS A 148 16.60 -3.77 -6.90
CA LYS A 148 17.86 -4.52 -7.15
C LYS A 148 19.06 -4.03 -6.32
N VAL A 149 18.80 -3.64 -5.07
CA VAL A 149 19.82 -3.17 -4.12
C VAL A 149 20.37 -4.30 -3.24
N SER A 150 21.47 -4.05 -2.53
CA SER A 150 22.03 -5.03 -1.60
C SER A 150 21.09 -5.28 -0.42
N ALA A 151 21.29 -6.41 0.29
CA ALA A 151 20.50 -6.72 1.48
C ALA A 151 20.66 -5.66 2.59
N ARG A 152 21.85 -5.04 2.68
CA ARG A 152 22.12 -3.96 3.62
C ARG A 152 21.36 -2.69 3.23
N ASP A 153 21.45 -2.27 1.97
CA ASP A 153 20.76 -1.07 1.49
C ASP A 153 19.24 -1.21 1.62
N ALA A 154 18.69 -2.39 1.34
CA ALA A 154 17.28 -2.67 1.52
C ALA A 154 16.82 -2.59 2.99
N ARG A 155 17.65 -3.07 3.92
CA ARG A 155 17.40 -2.94 5.36
C ARG A 155 17.39 -1.48 5.77
N ASP A 156 18.40 -0.72 5.36
CA ASP A 156 18.52 0.69 5.69
C ASP A 156 17.32 1.47 5.10
N ARG A 157 16.90 1.12 3.88
CA ARG A 157 15.71 1.65 3.24
C ARG A 157 14.42 1.34 4.02
N ALA A 158 14.25 0.11 4.50
CA ALA A 158 13.10 -0.27 5.31
C ALA A 158 13.03 0.52 6.63
N ILE A 159 14.19 0.76 7.27
CA ILE A 159 14.30 1.60 8.47
C ILE A 159 13.89 3.05 8.16
N GLU A 160 14.35 3.61 7.05
CA GLU A 160 13.95 4.96 6.61
C GLU A 160 12.45 5.06 6.30
N MET A 161 11.84 4.03 5.71
CA MET A 161 10.39 3.96 5.52
C MET A 161 9.66 3.96 6.86
N PHE A 162 10.14 3.20 7.85
CA PHE A 162 9.56 3.19 9.20
C PHE A 162 9.63 4.57 9.86
N LYS A 163 10.74 5.29 9.71
CA LYS A 163 10.87 6.69 10.17
C LYS A 163 9.84 7.59 9.50
N ALA A 164 9.71 7.48 8.18
CA ALA A 164 8.79 8.31 7.40
C ALA A 164 7.32 8.13 7.80
N VAL A 165 6.91 6.92 8.22
CA VAL A 165 5.55 6.65 8.71
C VAL A 165 5.39 6.80 10.24
N GLY A 166 6.41 7.32 10.93
CA GLY A 166 6.35 7.63 12.35
C GLY A 166 6.43 6.42 13.29
N ILE A 167 7.01 5.29 12.85
CA ILE A 167 7.23 4.13 13.71
C ILE A 167 8.36 4.45 14.72
N PRO A 168 8.12 4.40 16.05
CA PRO A 168 9.13 4.72 17.06
C PRO A 168 10.26 3.70 17.09
N SER A 169 11.51 4.13 17.34
CA SER A 169 12.68 3.23 17.44
C SER A 169 12.74 2.19 16.29
N PRO A 170 12.75 2.65 15.02
CA PRO A 170 12.56 1.80 13.85
C PRO A 170 13.62 0.70 13.74
N GLU A 171 14.85 0.97 14.17
CA GLU A 171 15.95 0.00 14.22
C GLU A 171 15.64 -1.19 15.17
N GLN A 172 14.92 -0.92 16.27
CA GLN A 172 14.52 -1.92 17.25
C GLN A 172 13.24 -2.66 16.86
N ARG A 173 12.39 -2.05 16.03
CA ARG A 173 11.14 -2.66 15.54
C ARG A 173 11.32 -3.47 14.26
N HIS A 174 12.31 -3.13 13.42
CA HIS A 174 12.69 -3.89 12.24
C HIS A 174 12.80 -5.41 12.49
N PRO A 175 13.49 -5.90 13.54
CA PRO A 175 13.64 -7.33 13.76
C PRO A 175 12.43 -8.04 14.39
N ARG A 176 11.31 -7.36 14.66
CA ARG A 176 10.12 -7.94 15.32
C ARG A 176 9.16 -8.56 14.31
N CYS A 177 8.40 -9.57 14.73
CA CYS A 177 7.32 -10.16 13.93
C CYS A 177 5.98 -9.42 14.11
N PRO A 178 5.04 -9.49 13.14
CA PRO A 178 3.73 -8.83 13.23
C PRO A 178 2.91 -9.18 14.48
N SER A 179 2.93 -10.45 14.93
CA SER A 179 2.21 -10.90 16.13
C SER A 179 2.68 -10.18 17.40
N VAL A 180 3.98 -9.92 17.52
CA VAL A 180 4.59 -9.15 18.62
C VAL A 180 4.19 -7.68 18.52
N MET A 181 4.17 -7.11 17.31
CA MET A 181 3.75 -5.72 17.08
C MET A 181 2.25 -5.48 17.38
N ALA A 182 1.39 -6.47 17.09
CA ALA A 182 -0.04 -6.41 17.38
C ALA A 182 -0.34 -6.49 18.88
N ARG A 183 0.37 -7.36 19.62
CA ARG A 183 0.30 -7.41 21.10
C ARG A 183 0.75 -6.09 21.73
N CYS A 184 1.81 -5.49 21.19
CA CYS A 184 2.21 -4.15 21.58
C CYS A 184 1.16 -3.06 21.28
N ARG A 185 0.08 -3.27 20.53
CA ARG A 185 -0.97 -2.24 20.30
C ARG A 185 -2.14 -2.35 21.29
N GLN A 186 -2.38 -3.54 21.84
CA GLN A 186 -3.55 -3.84 22.69
C GLN A 186 -3.29 -3.54 24.17
N ASP A 187 -2.05 -3.64 24.64
CA ASP A 187 -1.69 -3.37 26.02
C ASP A 187 -1.15 -1.94 26.16
N ALA A 188 -1.80 -1.10 26.99
CA ALA A 188 -1.28 0.23 27.29
C ALA A 188 0.06 0.08 28.05
N PRO A 189 1.19 0.57 27.53
CA PRO A 189 2.48 0.35 28.16
C PRO A 189 2.62 1.22 29.40
N ASN A 190 3.41 0.74 30.36
CA ASN A 190 3.79 1.53 31.52
C ASN A 190 4.45 2.85 31.09
N LEU A 191 4.07 3.94 31.77
CA LEU A 191 4.72 5.24 31.61
C LEU A 191 6.08 5.17 32.27
N LEU A 192 7.16 5.44 31.51
CA LEU A 192 8.51 5.53 32.06
C LEU A 192 8.95 7.00 32.15
N PRO A 193 9.66 7.38 33.21
CA PRO A 193 10.28 8.70 33.30
C PRO A 193 11.44 8.80 32.30
N VAL A 194 11.42 9.84 31.47
CA VAL A 194 12.47 10.18 30.52
C VAL A 194 12.97 11.59 30.84
N GLY A 195 14.30 11.74 30.94
CA GLY A 195 14.96 12.90 31.53
C GLY A 195 15.45 12.56 32.93
N GLY A 196 16.74 12.81 33.21
CA GLY A 196 17.40 12.44 34.46
C GLY A 196 16.68 12.94 35.72
N GLN A 197 17.01 12.34 36.88
CA GLN A 197 16.35 12.63 38.16
C GLN A 197 16.38 14.14 38.48
N GLY A 198 15.23 14.81 38.34
CA GLY A 198 15.09 16.24 38.58
C GLY A 198 13.85 16.86 37.91
N ALA A 199 13.70 18.18 38.04
CA ALA A 199 12.52 18.96 37.65
C ALA A 199 12.22 19.04 36.12
N GLY A 200 12.86 18.20 35.30
CA GLY A 200 12.66 18.08 33.85
C GLY A 200 12.24 16.67 33.40
N ALA A 201 11.80 15.81 34.32
CA ALA A 201 11.33 14.47 33.99
C ALA A 201 9.95 14.53 33.30
N HIS A 202 9.86 14.00 32.08
CA HIS A 202 8.61 13.82 31.36
C HIS A 202 8.27 12.33 31.28
N LEU A 203 6.99 11.98 31.39
CA LEU A 203 6.53 10.60 31.24
C LEU A 203 6.37 10.29 29.74
N ALA A 204 7.08 9.28 29.26
CA ALA A 204 6.90 8.75 27.91
C ALA A 204 6.33 7.33 27.95
N ARG A 205 5.45 7.01 27.01
CA ARG A 205 4.95 5.65 26.81
C ARG A 205 6.06 4.80 26.19
N CYS A 206 6.60 3.85 26.95
CA CYS A 206 7.70 3.00 26.50
C CYS A 206 7.20 1.61 26.13
N TRP A 207 7.17 1.30 24.84
CA TRP A 207 6.70 0.04 24.27
C TRP A 207 7.75 -1.09 24.30
N LEU A 208 8.72 -1.01 25.21
CA LEU A 208 9.97 -1.77 25.18
C LEU A 208 10.25 -2.63 26.42
N HIS A 209 9.35 -2.74 27.39
CA HIS A 209 9.61 -3.60 28.55
C HIS A 209 9.09 -5.02 28.30
N GLU A 210 9.97 -5.91 27.82
CA GLU A 210 9.84 -7.35 27.98
C GLU A 210 10.49 -7.72 29.33
N SER A 211 9.71 -8.35 30.21
CA SER A 211 10.25 -9.30 31.21
C SER A 211 10.09 -10.69 30.64
#